data_AF-A0A6L8K5C6-F1
#
_entry.id   AF-A0A6L8K5C6-F1
#
_cell.length_a   1.000
_cell.length_b   1.000
_cell.length_c   1.000
_cell.angle_alpha   90.00
_cell.angle_beta   90.00
_cell.angle_gamma   90.00
#
_symmetry.space_group_name_H-M   'P 1'
#
loop_
_entity.id
_entity.type
_entity.pdbx_description
1 polymer ?
#
loop_
_entity_poly.entity_id
_entity_poly.type
_entity_poly.pdbx_seq_one_letter_code
_entity_poly.pdbx_strand_id
1 'polypeptide(L)'
;MEMTTLVLLLLVPLAVWRIYSRLKVVLGRTKSELWRHYATLAVMVGMVLAVAVQVFGNWIAMAALAAGAVVGALLGQRSIKRSRLENRPDGFFYTQDRKLGLLVVMLFISRLIHRLFEAYLHMHNGLPLTDFFDNPISPWLFGLLGGFYGLYSWQLVQWRRTQKPVPRPIDIFDIK
;
A
#
# COMPACT_ATOMS: atom_id res chain seq x y z
N MET A 1 11.18 -31.06 17.61
CA MET A 1 10.77 -29.95 16.73
C MET A 1 11.14 -30.36 15.32
N GLU A 2 10.15 -30.43 14.43
CA GLU A 2 10.39 -30.74 13.02
C GLU A 2 11.31 -29.69 12.38
N MET A 3 12.20 -30.12 11.48
CA MET A 3 13.14 -29.24 10.77
C MET A 3 12.40 -28.11 10.03
N THR A 4 11.22 -28.40 9.51
CA THR A 4 10.31 -27.44 8.85
C THR A 4 9.87 -26.31 9.79
N THR A 5 9.54 -26.62 11.03
CA THR A 5 9.14 -25.63 12.04
C THR A 5 10.28 -24.69 12.39
N LEU A 6 11.50 -25.22 12.53
CA LEU A 6 12.71 -24.42 12.76
C LEU A 6 13.03 -23.50 11.56
N VAL A 7 12.88 -24.02 10.33
CA VAL A 7 13.06 -23.24 9.10
C VAL A 7 12.05 -22.11 9.02
N LEU A 8 10.77 -22.35 9.33
CA LEU A 8 9.73 -21.31 9.36
C LEU A 8 10.01 -20.23 10.42
N LEU A 9 10.44 -20.65 11.61
CA LEU A 9 10.81 -19.74 12.70
C LEU A 9 11.99 -18.82 12.33
N LEU A 10 12.90 -19.28 11.47
CA LEU A 10 14.02 -18.47 10.99
C LEU A 10 13.63 -17.60 9.77
N LEU A 11 12.89 -18.17 8.81
CA LEU A 11 12.55 -17.50 7.56
C LEU A 11 11.53 -16.38 7.75
N VAL A 12 10.55 -16.53 8.64
CA VAL A 12 9.50 -15.51 8.83
C VAL A 12 10.09 -14.19 9.36
N PRO A 13 10.88 -14.15 10.45
CA PRO A 13 11.50 -12.90 10.91
C PRO A 13 12.45 -12.30 9.88
N LEU A 14 13.21 -13.13 9.17
CA LEU A 14 14.12 -12.67 8.12
C LEU A 14 13.36 -12.04 6.94
N ALA A 15 12.25 -12.65 6.52
CA ALA A 15 11.37 -12.12 5.48
C ALA A 15 10.75 -10.78 5.92
N VAL A 16 10.21 -10.72 7.14
CA VAL A 16 9.65 -9.49 7.73
C VAL A 16 10.70 -8.38 7.76
N TRP A 17 11.91 -8.65 8.25
CA TRP A 17 13.00 -7.69 8.27
C TRP A 17 13.38 -7.24 6.86
N ARG A 18 13.54 -8.17 5.92
CA ARG A 18 13.91 -7.82 4.55
C ARG A 18 12.86 -6.96 3.86
N ILE A 19 11.58 -7.26 4.06
CA ILE A 19 10.49 -6.46 3.53
C ILE A 19 10.48 -5.07 4.18
N TYR A 20 10.53 -5.00 5.52
CA TYR A 20 10.60 -3.72 6.25
C TYR A 20 11.74 -2.83 5.76
N SER A 21 12.95 -3.40 5.63
CA SER A 21 14.14 -2.69 5.18
C SER A 21 13.98 -2.16 3.76
N ARG A 22 13.41 -2.96 2.84
CA ARG A 22 13.15 -2.52 1.47
C ARG A 22 12.09 -1.42 1.41
N LEU A 23 10.97 -1.59 2.12
CA LEU A 23 9.90 -0.60 2.14
C LEU A 23 10.40 0.75 2.67
N LYS A 24 11.24 0.75 3.71
CA LYS A 24 11.85 1.97 4.26
C LYS A 24 12.67 2.75 3.22
N VAL A 25 13.40 2.04 2.35
CA VAL A 25 14.20 2.65 1.27
C VAL A 25 13.30 3.17 0.15
N VAL A 26 12.29 2.40 -0.25
CA VAL A 26 11.34 2.77 -1.33
C VAL A 26 10.51 3.99 -0.97
N LEU A 27 10.13 4.15 0.30
CA LEU A 27 9.41 5.33 0.82
C LEU A 27 10.33 6.57 0.98
N GLY A 28 11.49 6.58 0.33
CA GLY A 28 12.38 7.74 0.22
C GLY A 28 11.87 8.79 -0.78
N ARG A 29 12.73 9.77 -1.05
CA ARG A 29 12.45 10.81 -2.04
C ARG A 29 12.32 10.17 -3.42
N THR A 30 11.15 10.35 -4.05
CA THR A 30 10.83 9.75 -5.34
C THR A 30 10.36 10.83 -6.31
N LYS A 31 10.73 10.69 -7.59
CA LYS A 31 10.22 11.56 -8.66
C LYS A 31 8.73 11.29 -8.89
N SER A 32 7.95 12.37 -8.95
CA SER A 32 6.50 12.33 -9.12
C SER A 32 6.12 12.28 -10.60
N GLU A 33 5.79 11.09 -11.07
CA GLU A 33 5.33 10.85 -12.44
C GLU A 33 3.81 10.61 -12.44
N LEU A 34 3.07 11.37 -13.27
CA LEU A 34 1.59 11.27 -13.32
C LEU A 34 1.13 9.84 -13.59
N TRP A 35 1.73 9.20 -14.58
CA TRP A 35 1.34 7.86 -15.00
C TRP A 35 1.45 6.85 -13.85
N ARG A 36 2.52 6.92 -13.04
CA ARG A 36 2.69 6.05 -11.87
C ARG A 36 1.59 6.24 -10.83
N HIS A 37 1.13 7.47 -10.62
CA HIS A 37 0.04 7.76 -9.68
C HIS A 37 -1.31 7.25 -10.21
N TYR A 38 -1.60 7.41 -11.51
CA TYR A 38 -2.80 6.82 -12.11
C TYR A 38 -2.76 5.29 -12.08
N ALA A 39 -1.62 4.68 -12.39
CA ALA A 39 -1.46 3.24 -12.33
C ALA A 39 -1.69 2.73 -10.90
N THR A 40 -1.11 3.40 -9.89
CA THR A 40 -1.33 3.05 -8.48
C THR A 40 -2.79 3.19 -8.09
N LEU A 41 -3.44 4.29 -8.47
CA LEU A 41 -4.87 4.51 -8.21
C LEU A 41 -5.72 3.41 -8.85
N ALA A 42 -5.49 3.12 -10.13
CA ALA A 42 -6.24 2.11 -10.87
C ALA A 42 -6.08 0.71 -10.25
N VAL A 43 -4.87 0.33 -9.85
CA VAL A 43 -4.61 -0.96 -9.19
C VAL A 43 -5.31 -1.02 -7.83
N MET A 44 -5.25 0.05 -7.02
CA MET A 44 -5.90 0.06 -5.71
C MET A 44 -7.43 0.02 -5.81
N VAL A 45 -8.02 0.79 -6.73
CA VAL A 45 -9.47 0.76 -6.98
C VAL A 45 -9.89 -0.59 -7.54
N GLY A 46 -9.17 -1.12 -8.54
CA GLY A 46 -9.43 -2.43 -9.11
C GLY A 46 -9.35 -3.55 -8.08
N MET A 47 -8.35 -3.51 -7.18
CA MET A 47 -8.23 -4.44 -6.06
C MET A 47 -9.44 -4.38 -5.13
N VAL A 48 -9.87 -3.19 -4.70
CA VAL A 48 -11.04 -3.04 -3.81
C VAL A 48 -12.31 -3.53 -4.49
N LEU A 49 -12.51 -3.23 -5.77
CA LEU A 49 -13.65 -3.71 -6.55
C LEU A 49 -13.63 -5.23 -6.71
N ALA A 50 -12.48 -5.82 -7.00
CA ALA A 50 -12.33 -7.27 -7.09
C ALA A 50 -12.70 -7.96 -5.77
N VAL A 51 -12.24 -7.42 -4.64
CA VAL A 51 -12.64 -7.94 -3.32
C VAL A 51 -14.13 -7.74 -3.06
N ALA A 52 -14.70 -6.58 -3.41
CA ALA A 52 -16.12 -6.31 -3.25
C ALA A 52 -16.99 -7.29 -4.04
N VAL A 53 -16.59 -7.68 -5.24
CA VAL A 53 -17.26 -8.71 -6.05
C VAL A 53 -17.14 -10.08 -5.38
N GLN A 54 -15.96 -10.44 -4.88
CA GLN A 54 -15.75 -11.73 -4.20
C GLN A 54 -16.59 -11.89 -2.93
N VAL A 55 -16.77 -10.81 -2.17
CA VAL A 55 -17.55 -10.84 -0.91
C VAL A 55 -19.00 -10.43 -1.10
N PHE A 56 -19.45 -10.29 -2.35
CA PHE A 56 -20.81 -9.86 -2.65
C PHE A 56 -21.82 -10.88 -2.09
N GLY A 57 -22.79 -10.41 -1.31
CA GLY A 57 -23.73 -11.26 -0.58
C GLY A 57 -23.31 -11.55 0.88
N ASN A 58 -22.04 -11.39 1.24
CA ASN A 58 -21.60 -11.39 2.64
C ASN A 58 -21.57 -9.95 3.19
N TRP A 59 -22.66 -9.56 3.84
CA TRP A 59 -22.83 -8.18 4.33
C TRP A 59 -21.77 -7.76 5.36
N ILE A 60 -21.32 -8.70 6.20
CA ILE A 60 -20.31 -8.43 7.22
C ILE A 60 -18.96 -8.15 6.55
N ALA A 61 -18.57 -8.96 5.57
CA ALA A 61 -17.33 -8.77 4.82
C ALA A 61 -17.37 -7.49 3.98
N MET A 62 -18.50 -7.16 3.35
CA MET A 62 -18.68 -5.88 2.64
C MET A 62 -18.57 -4.67 3.58
N ALA A 63 -19.24 -4.71 4.74
CA ALA A 63 -19.16 -3.65 5.73
C ALA A 63 -17.73 -3.48 6.25
N ALA A 64 -17.02 -4.59 6.49
CA ALA A 64 -15.62 -4.58 6.89
C ALA A 64 -14.72 -3.96 5.81
N LEU A 65 -14.90 -4.33 4.53
CA LEU A 65 -14.20 -3.72 3.39
C LEU A 65 -14.42 -2.21 3.33
N ALA A 66 -15.67 -1.77 3.43
CA ALA A 66 -16.04 -0.36 3.38
C ALA A 66 -15.47 0.42 4.57
N ALA A 67 -15.58 -0.12 5.80
CA ALA A 67 -15.01 0.48 6.99
C ALA A 67 -13.49 0.62 6.89
N GLY A 68 -12.82 -0.44 6.41
CA GLY A 68 -11.39 -0.42 6.12
C GLY A 68 -11.04 0.68 5.12
N ALA A 69 -11.77 0.76 4.01
CA ALA A 69 -11.56 1.77 2.97
C ALA A 69 -11.71 3.20 3.49
N VAL A 70 -12.71 3.47 4.32
CA VAL A 70 -12.92 4.79 4.95
C VAL A 70 -11.75 5.13 5.89
N VAL A 71 -11.35 4.22 6.78
CA VAL A 71 -10.21 4.43 7.68
C VAL A 71 -8.92 4.63 6.89
N GLY A 72 -8.70 3.82 5.87
CA GLY A 72 -7.56 3.90 4.97
C GLY A 72 -7.49 5.25 4.29
N ALA A 73 -8.59 5.70 3.70
CA ALA A 73 -8.72 7.00 3.06
C ALA A 73 -8.39 8.15 4.02
N LEU A 74 -8.94 8.15 5.24
CA LEU A 74 -8.62 9.16 6.26
C LEU A 74 -7.13 9.19 6.60
N LEU A 75 -6.49 8.03 6.74
CA LEU A 75 -5.04 7.92 6.95
C LEU A 75 -4.25 8.41 5.74
N GLY A 76 -4.69 8.12 4.52
CA GLY A 76 -4.08 8.58 3.27
C GLY A 76 -4.11 10.11 3.16
N GLN A 77 -5.25 10.71 3.48
CA GLN A 77 -5.41 12.17 3.56
C GLN A 77 -4.51 12.79 4.63
N ARG A 78 -4.32 12.12 5.78
CA ARG A 78 -3.40 12.61 6.80
C ARG A 78 -1.94 12.43 6.39
N SER A 79 -1.64 11.40 5.62
CA SER A 79 -0.30 11.11 5.10
C SER A 79 0.13 12.13 4.07
N ILE A 80 -0.73 12.55 3.12
CA ILE A 80 -0.37 13.60 2.14
C ILE A 80 -0.02 14.91 2.85
N LYS A 81 -0.77 15.29 3.89
CA LYS A 81 -0.56 16.53 4.66
C LYS A 81 0.78 16.54 5.41
N ARG A 82 1.33 15.36 5.71
CA ARG A 82 2.64 15.19 6.36
C ARG A 82 3.78 14.94 5.37
N SER A 83 3.46 14.72 4.11
CA SER A 83 4.42 14.42 3.06
C SER A 83 5.06 15.71 2.55
N ARG A 84 6.35 15.65 2.21
CA ARG A 84 7.05 16.79 1.61
C ARG A 84 6.89 16.73 0.10
N LEU A 85 6.20 17.72 -0.44
CA LEU A 85 5.98 17.89 -1.87
C LEU A 85 6.90 19.00 -2.37
N GLU A 86 7.79 18.69 -3.30
CA GLU A 86 8.78 19.63 -3.83
C GLU A 86 8.50 19.85 -5.33
N ASN A 87 8.41 21.13 -5.71
CA ASN A 87 8.37 21.58 -7.10
C ASN A 87 9.70 22.29 -7.38
N ARG A 88 10.55 21.66 -8.18
CA ARG A 88 11.88 22.17 -8.51
C ARG A 88 12.02 22.33 -10.03
N PRO A 89 13.03 23.08 -10.51
CA PRO A 89 13.29 23.24 -11.94
C PRO A 89 13.58 21.93 -12.68
N ASP A 90 14.12 20.92 -11.97
CA ASP A 90 14.40 19.57 -12.47
C ASP A 90 13.17 18.64 -12.45
N GLY A 91 12.06 19.08 -11.84
CA GLY A 91 10.77 18.42 -11.86
C GLY A 91 10.08 18.32 -10.49
N PHE A 92 9.08 17.46 -10.43
CA PHE A 92 8.26 17.25 -9.23
C PHE A 92 8.80 16.08 -8.42
N PHE A 93 9.01 16.27 -7.12
CA PHE A 93 9.42 15.22 -6.19
C PHE A 93 8.44 15.14 -5.03
N TYR A 94 8.28 13.94 -4.48
CA TYR A 94 7.55 13.75 -3.24
C TYR A 94 8.32 12.83 -2.30
N THR A 95 8.23 13.12 -1.01
CA THR A 95 8.70 12.24 0.06
C THR A 95 7.52 11.96 0.97
N GLN A 96 7.07 10.70 0.93
CA GLN A 96 5.93 10.25 1.72
C GLN A 96 6.26 10.17 3.21
N ASP A 97 5.27 10.43 4.08
CA ASP A 97 5.41 10.12 5.51
C ASP A 97 5.59 8.60 5.70
N ARG A 98 6.82 8.22 6.07
CA ARG A 98 7.23 6.82 6.23
C ARG A 98 6.41 6.09 7.27
N LYS A 99 6.03 6.75 8.37
CA LYS A 99 5.41 6.06 9.52
C LYS A 99 4.05 5.49 9.17
N LEU A 100 3.18 6.30 8.56
CA LEU A 100 1.82 5.88 8.19
C LEU A 100 1.82 4.87 7.05
N GLY A 101 2.60 5.13 5.98
CA GLY A 101 2.69 4.19 4.85
C GLY A 101 3.22 2.83 5.27
N LEU A 102 4.27 2.81 6.10
CA LEU A 102 4.84 1.57 6.59
C LEU A 102 3.89 0.83 7.53
N LEU A 103 3.18 1.54 8.44
CA LEU A 103 2.20 0.91 9.32
C LEU A 103 1.11 0.18 8.53
N VAL A 104 0.51 0.83 7.54
CA VAL A 104 -0.57 0.24 6.73
C VAL A 104 -0.07 -0.98 5.94
N VAL A 105 1.10 -0.87 5.29
CA VAL A 105 1.68 -2.00 4.55
C VAL A 105 2.08 -3.14 5.47
N MET A 106 2.66 -2.85 6.64
CA MET A 106 3.08 -3.89 7.58
C MET A 106 1.89 -4.65 8.16
N LEU A 107 0.76 -3.99 8.44
CA LEU A 107 -0.48 -4.66 8.84
C LEU A 107 -0.98 -5.61 7.74
N PHE A 108 -0.97 -5.16 6.50
CA PHE A 108 -1.36 -5.98 5.36
C PHE A 108 -0.42 -7.18 5.19
N ILE A 109 0.90 -6.97 5.23
CA ILE A 109 1.89 -8.05 5.11
C ILE A 109 1.78 -9.06 6.26
N SER A 110 1.55 -8.59 7.48
CA SER A 110 1.28 -9.47 8.62
C SER A 110 0.10 -10.41 8.33
N ARG A 111 -0.98 -9.90 7.72
CA ARG A 111 -2.11 -10.73 7.30
C ARG A 111 -1.75 -11.73 6.21
N LEU A 112 -0.95 -11.35 5.22
CA LEU A 112 -0.47 -12.30 4.19
C LEU A 112 0.38 -13.42 4.80
N ILE A 113 1.28 -13.09 5.72
CA ILE A 113 2.12 -14.08 6.39
C ILE A 113 1.26 -15.02 7.22
N HIS A 114 0.31 -14.50 7.99
CA HIS A 114 -0.61 -15.31 8.77
C HIS A 114 -1.40 -16.26 7.87
N ARG A 115 -1.89 -15.77 6.72
CA ARG A 115 -2.60 -16.62 5.77
C ARG A 115 -1.72 -17.71 5.17
N LEU A 116 -0.48 -17.38 4.79
CA LEU A 116 0.44 -18.35 4.22
C LEU A 116 0.78 -19.45 5.23
N PHE A 117 0.93 -19.07 6.50
CA PHE A 117 1.13 -20.01 7.60
C PHE A 117 -0.10 -20.89 7.84
N GLU A 118 -1.29 -20.31 7.85
CA GLU A 118 -2.56 -21.02 7.94
C GLU A 118 -2.71 -22.04 6.80
N ALA A 119 -2.43 -21.64 5.55
CA ALA A 119 -2.49 -22.52 4.39
C ALA A 119 -1.48 -23.68 4.48
N TYR A 120 -0.25 -23.40 4.95
CA TYR A 120 0.77 -24.41 5.17
C TYR A 120 0.34 -25.45 6.21
N LEU A 121 -0.21 -25.01 7.35
CA LEU A 121 -0.69 -25.92 8.39
C LEU A 121 -1.87 -26.76 7.93
N HIS A 122 -2.84 -26.18 7.22
CA HIS A 122 -3.97 -26.93 6.70
C HIS A 122 -3.53 -27.99 5.67
N MET A 123 -2.62 -27.65 4.75
CA MET A 123 -2.03 -28.64 3.83
C MET A 123 -1.26 -29.75 4.54
N HIS A 124 -0.48 -29.40 5.57
CA HIS A 124 0.28 -30.38 6.35
C HIS A 124 -0.63 -31.33 7.15
N ASN A 125 -1.73 -30.82 7.68
CA ASN A 125 -2.68 -31.57 8.50
C ASN A 125 -3.83 -32.21 7.70
N GLY A 126 -3.84 -32.09 6.37
CA GLY A 126 -4.89 -32.63 5.51
C GLY A 126 -6.27 -31.98 5.68
N LEU A 127 -6.31 -30.75 6.18
CA LEU A 127 -7.54 -30.00 6.42
C LEU A 127 -7.93 -29.16 5.18
N PRO A 128 -9.23 -28.94 4.93
CA PRO A 128 -9.67 -28.08 3.83
C PRO A 128 -9.28 -26.62 4.06
N LEU A 129 -8.95 -25.91 2.96
CA LEU A 129 -8.68 -24.48 3.01
C LEU A 129 -9.99 -23.70 3.16
N THR A 130 -10.08 -22.87 4.20
CA THR A 130 -11.18 -21.92 4.41
C THR A 130 -11.14 -20.80 3.37
N ASP A 131 -12.24 -20.09 3.10
CA ASP A 131 -12.19 -18.95 2.18
C ASP A 131 -11.39 -17.79 2.80
N PHE A 132 -10.62 -17.09 1.97
CA PHE A 132 -9.73 -16.01 2.40
C PHE A 132 -10.50 -14.82 2.99
N PHE A 133 -11.72 -14.59 2.51
CA PHE A 133 -12.57 -13.45 2.89
C PHE A 133 -13.67 -13.79 3.90
N ASP A 134 -13.79 -15.04 4.35
CA ASP A 134 -14.72 -15.42 5.42
C ASP A 134 -14.41 -14.69 6.73
N ASN A 135 -13.12 -14.48 7.01
CA ASN A 135 -12.69 -13.69 8.16
C ASN A 135 -12.76 -12.19 7.81
N PRO A 136 -13.58 -11.38 8.51
CA PRO A 136 -13.83 -9.97 8.19
C PRO A 136 -12.58 -9.08 8.31
N ILE A 137 -11.51 -9.55 8.97
CA ILE A 137 -10.23 -8.83 9.05
C ILE A 137 -9.55 -8.77 7.67
N SER A 138 -9.69 -9.82 6.85
CA SER A 138 -9.15 -9.83 5.48
C SER A 138 -9.74 -8.69 4.64
N PRO A 139 -11.05 -8.62 4.35
CA PRO A 139 -11.62 -7.54 3.56
C PRO A 139 -11.37 -6.17 4.19
N TRP A 140 -11.38 -6.05 5.53
CA TRP A 140 -11.03 -4.80 6.20
C TRP A 140 -9.62 -4.30 5.86
N LEU A 141 -8.60 -5.18 5.88
CA LEU A 141 -7.22 -4.80 5.55
C LEU A 141 -7.03 -4.48 4.06
N PHE A 142 -7.75 -5.15 3.17
CA PHE A 142 -7.76 -4.81 1.74
C PHE A 142 -8.39 -3.44 1.52
N GLY A 143 -9.49 -3.14 2.21
CA GLY A 143 -10.11 -1.82 2.24
C GLY A 143 -9.12 -0.77 2.75
N LEU A 144 -8.49 -1.02 3.90
CA LEU A 144 -7.51 -0.13 4.52
C LEU A 144 -6.37 0.22 3.55
N LEU A 145 -5.78 -0.79 2.91
CA LEU A 145 -4.69 -0.60 1.95
C LEU A 145 -5.15 0.17 0.71
N GLY A 146 -6.26 -0.27 0.11
CA GLY A 146 -6.83 0.33 -1.10
C GLY A 146 -7.29 1.76 -0.89
N GLY A 147 -7.96 2.05 0.22
CA GLY A 147 -8.37 3.40 0.60
C GLY A 147 -7.19 4.32 0.87
N PHE A 148 -6.17 3.83 1.59
CA PHE A 148 -4.96 4.60 1.89
C PHE A 148 -4.21 5.00 0.63
N TYR A 149 -3.81 4.03 -0.19
CA TYR A 149 -3.02 4.30 -1.38
C TYR A 149 -3.86 4.89 -2.52
N GLY A 150 -5.15 4.56 -2.60
CA GLY A 150 -6.09 5.15 -3.55
C GLY A 150 -6.25 6.64 -3.31
N LEU A 151 -6.62 7.06 -2.09
CA LEU A 151 -6.78 8.50 -1.83
C LEU A 151 -5.45 9.25 -1.89
N TYR A 152 -4.37 8.66 -1.39
CA TYR A 152 -3.04 9.26 -1.43
C TYR A 152 -2.57 9.51 -2.88
N SER A 153 -2.73 8.52 -3.77
CA SER A 153 -2.36 8.67 -5.19
C SER A 153 -3.25 9.67 -5.93
N TRP A 154 -4.56 9.67 -5.65
CA TRP A 154 -5.48 10.68 -6.17
C TRP A 154 -5.08 12.10 -5.77
N GLN A 155 -4.73 12.32 -4.50
CA GLN A 155 -4.27 13.62 -4.01
C GLN A 155 -2.94 14.05 -4.64
N LEU A 156 -2.02 13.12 -4.91
CA LEU A 156 -0.80 13.41 -5.67
C LEU A 156 -1.09 13.83 -7.10
N VAL A 157 -2.05 13.18 -7.77
CA VAL A 157 -2.51 13.58 -9.11
C VAL A 157 -3.09 14.99 -9.07
N GLN A 158 -3.98 15.28 -8.11
CA GLN A 158 -4.57 16.61 -7.95
C GLN A 158 -3.48 17.67 -7.71
N TRP A 159 -2.58 17.43 -6.75
CA TRP A 159 -1.47 18.33 -6.48
C TRP A 159 -0.66 18.60 -7.76
N ARG A 160 -0.23 17.56 -8.47
CA ARG A 160 0.60 17.74 -9.66
C ARG A 160 -0.11 18.45 -10.81
N ARG A 161 -1.44 18.35 -10.90
CA ARG A 161 -2.25 19.12 -11.87
C ARG A 161 -2.36 20.60 -11.49
N THR A 162 -2.32 20.93 -10.20
CA THR A 162 -2.42 22.32 -9.73
C THR A 162 -1.09 23.08 -9.77
N GLN A 163 0.05 22.38 -9.74
CA GLN A 163 1.37 23.01 -9.73
C GLN A 163 1.82 23.44 -11.13
N LYS A 164 2.28 24.69 -11.24
CA LYS A 164 2.97 25.18 -12.44
C LYS A 164 4.45 24.79 -12.38
N PRO A 165 5.08 24.33 -13.48
CA PRO A 165 6.51 24.05 -13.50
C PRO A 165 7.30 25.30 -13.11
N VAL A 166 8.27 25.18 -12.21
CA VAL A 166 9.20 26.28 -11.92
C VAL A 166 10.09 26.49 -13.15
N PRO A 167 10.19 27.71 -13.69
CA PRO A 167 11.09 27.98 -14.82
C PRO A 167 12.51 27.57 -14.47
N ARG A 168 13.20 26.93 -15.42
CA ARG A 168 14.63 26.66 -15.28
C ARG A 168 15.36 28.01 -15.25
N PRO A 169 16.28 28.24 -14.29
CA PRO A 169 17.15 29.41 -14.35
C PRO A 169 17.79 29.44 -15.73
N ILE A 170 17.67 30.56 -16.44
CA ILE A 170 18.35 30.76 -17.72
C ILE A 170 19.83 30.71 -17.38
N ASP A 171 20.49 29.65 -17.85
CA ASP A 171 21.93 29.54 -17.66
C ASP A 171 22.57 30.60 -18.54
N ILE A 172 23.49 31.39 -17.99
CA ILE A 172 24.12 32.50 -18.72
C ILE A 172 24.88 31.96 -19.95
N PHE A 173 25.18 30.65 -19.93
CA PHE A 173 25.80 29.90 -21.03
C PHE A 173 24.84 29.46 -22.15
N ASP A 174 23.51 29.59 -21.98
CA ASP A 174 22.51 29.30 -23.03
C ASP A 174 22.20 30.52 -23.92
N ILE A 175 22.70 31.71 -23.57
CA ILE A 175 22.57 32.92 -24.38
C ILE A 175 23.72 32.93 -25.40
N LYS A 176 23.46 32.42 -26.60
CA LYS A 176 24.34 32.57 -27.78
C LYS A 176 24.03 33.85 -28.54
#